data_AF-A0A1H9XUT9-F1
#
_entry.id   AF-A0A1H9XUT9-F1
#
_cell.length_a   1.000
_cell.length_b   1.000
_cell.length_c   1.000
_cell.angle_alpha   90.00
_cell.angle_beta   90.00
_cell.angle_gamma   90.00
#
_symmetry.space_group_name_H-M   'P 1'
#
loop_
_entity.id
_entity.type
_entity.pdbx_description
1 polymer ?
#
loop_
_entity_poly.entity_id
_entity_poly.type
_entity_poly.pdbx_seq_one_letter_code
_entity_poly.pdbx_strand_id
1 'polypeptide(L)' 'MATTTRLQADRVRLLAFRVRAVGAVRWRSPAADLYRAQVEARARRLEGEAEASHCLARCLDDLADAVERQGGRLMRGD' A
#
# COMPACT_ATOMS: atom_id res chain seq x y z
N MET A 1 3.11 -14.10 9.15
CA MET A 1 2.00 -13.20 8.81
C MET A 1 2.44 -11.87 8.18
N ALA A 2 3.63 -11.33 8.46
CA ALA A 2 4.16 -10.10 7.84
C ALA A 2 4.29 -10.14 6.30
N THR A 3 4.46 -11.33 5.72
CA THR A 3 4.60 -11.54 4.27
C THR A 3 3.34 -11.17 3.48
N THR A 4 2.16 -11.41 4.06
CA THR A 4 0.87 -11.23 3.37
C THR A 4 0.54 -9.75 3.16
N THR A 5 0.82 -8.90 4.15
CA THR A 5 0.58 -7.45 4.10
C THR A 5 1.50 -6.76 3.09
N ARG A 6 2.77 -7.18 3.04
CA ARG A 6 3.76 -6.68 2.06
C ARG A 6 3.37 -7.05 0.63
N LEU A 7 2.97 -8.30 0.41
CA LEU A 7 2.46 -8.81 -0.87
C LEU A 7 1.21 -8.05 -1.34
N GLN A 8 0.32 -7.66 -0.43
CA GLN A 8 -0.86 -6.85 -0.77
C GLN A 8 -0.47 -5.42 -1.16
N ALA A 9 0.42 -4.76 -0.42
CA ALA A 9 0.87 -3.40 -0.75
C ALA A 9 1.56 -3.33 -2.12
N ASP A 10 2.42 -4.31 -2.45
CA ASP A 10 3.10 -4.35 -3.75
C ASP A 10 2.12 -4.63 -4.90
N ARG A 11 1.10 -5.47 -4.67
CA ARG A 11 0.03 -5.71 -5.65
C ARG A 11 -0.79 -4.44 -5.92
N VAL A 12 -1.10 -3.65 -4.89
CA VAL A 12 -1.82 -2.38 -5.02
C VAL A 12 -0.98 -1.34 -5.76
N ARG A 13 0.31 -1.24 -5.46
CA ARG A 13 1.26 -0.38 -6.20
C ARG A 13 1.35 -0.74 -7.68
N LEU A 14 1.43 -2.03 -7.99
CA LEU A 14 1.50 -2.51 -9.37
C LEU A 14 0.21 -2.20 -10.16
N LEU A 15 -0.95 -2.27 -9.49
CA LEU A 15 -2.22 -1.84 -10.07
C LEU A 15 -2.27 -0.33 -10.32
N ALA A 16 -1.85 0.50 -9.35
CA ALA A 16 -1.77 1.95 -9.53
C ALA A 16 -0.88 2.34 -10.72
N PHE A 17 0.28 1.69 -10.88
CA PHE A 17 1.18 1.88 -12.02
C PHE A 17 0.50 1.57 -13.36
N ARG A 18 -0.17 0.42 -13.46
CA ARG A 18 -0.90 0.01 -14.68
C ARG A 18 -2.02 0.97 -15.03
N VAL A 19 -2.76 1.45 -14.03
CA VAL A 19 -3.84 2.43 -14.19
C VAL A 19 -3.28 3.75 -14.75
N ARG A 20 -2.18 4.27 -14.21
CA ARG A 20 -1.50 5.47 -14.76
C ARG A 20 -1.05 5.27 -16.22
N ALA A 21 -0.54 4.10 -16.57
CA ALA A 21 -0.07 3.81 -17.93
C ALA A 21 -1.21 3.84 -18.96
N VAL A 22 -2.42 3.40 -18.60
CA VAL A 22 -3.61 3.48 -19.46
C VAL A 22 -4.02 4.94 -19.72
N GLY A 23 -3.82 5.84 -18.75
CA GLY A 23 -4.08 7.28 -18.90
C GLY A 23 -3.17 8.02 -19.89
N ALA A 24 -2.03 7.43 -20.27
CA ALA A 24 -1.02 8.04 -21.14
C ALA A 24 -1.37 8.01 -22.64
N VAL A 25 -2.42 7.28 -23.05
CA VAL A 25 -2.84 7.16 -24.44
C VAL A 25 -3.55 8.44 -24.91
N ARG A 26 -2.91 9.21 -25.80
CA ARG A 26 -3.41 10.50 -26.33
C ARG A 26 -4.49 10.32 -27.39
N TRP A 27 -5.72 10.06 -26.96
CA TRP A 27 -6.91 10.35 -27.77
C TRP A 27 -7.57 11.61 -27.20
N ARG A 28 -7.79 12.63 -28.04
CA ARG A 28 -8.47 13.87 -27.63
C ARG A 28 -9.95 13.75 -27.93
N SER A 29 -10.71 13.24 -26.97
CA SER A 29 -12.17 13.30 -26.95
C SER A 29 -12.65 13.60 -25.53
N PRO A 30 -13.79 14.28 -25.35
CA PRO A 30 -14.35 14.54 -24.02
C PRO A 30 -14.55 13.27 -23.19
N ALA A 31 -14.93 12.16 -23.84
CA ALA A 31 -15.06 10.86 -23.20
C ALA A 31 -13.71 10.31 -22.71
N ALA A 32 -12.64 10.49 -23.49
CA ALA A 32 -11.29 10.07 -23.10
C ALA A 32 -10.75 10.90 -21.93
N ASP A 33 -11.05 12.19 -21.87
CA ASP A 33 -10.64 13.05 -20.75
C ASP A 33 -11.38 12.73 -19.45
N LEU A 34 -12.69 12.43 -19.52
CA LEU A 34 -13.46 11.93 -18.39
C LEU A 34 -12.92 10.59 -17.88
N TYR A 35 -12.62 9.66 -18.79
CA TYR A 35 -12.02 8.39 -18.44
C TYR A 35 -10.65 8.56 -17.79
N ARG A 36 -9.79 9.44 -18.32
CA ARG A 36 -8.48 9.76 -17.73
C ARG A 36 -8.63 10.30 -16.31
N ALA A 37 -9.57 11.23 -16.08
CA ALA A 37 -9.82 11.79 -14.76
C ALA A 37 -10.27 10.71 -13.74
N GLN A 38 -11.14 9.77 -14.16
CA GLN A 38 -11.56 8.65 -13.31
C GLN A 38 -10.40 7.69 -12.98
N VAL A 39 -9.57 7.38 -13.98
CA VAL A 39 -8.37 6.55 -13.85
C VAL A 39 -7.37 7.18 -12.89
N GLU A 40 -7.11 8.49 -13.02
CA GLU A 40 -6.22 9.24 -12.12
C GLU A 40 -6.75 9.27 -10.67
N ALA A 41 -8.05 9.54 -10.49
CA ALA A 41 -8.67 9.52 -9.17
C ALA A 41 -8.55 8.14 -8.50
N ARG A 42 -8.75 7.07 -9.28
CA ARG A 42 -8.59 5.69 -8.80
C ARG A 42 -7.13 5.39 -8.44
N ALA A 43 -6.17 5.83 -9.26
CA ALA A 43 -4.75 5.64 -8.97
C ALA A 43 -4.34 6.31 -7.64
N ARG A 44 -4.76 7.56 -7.42
CA ARG A 44 -4.48 8.29 -6.17
C ARG A 44 -5.08 7.60 -4.95
N ARG A 45 -6.31 7.09 -5.06
CA ARG A 45 -6.94 6.34 -3.98
C ARG A 45 -6.14 5.08 -3.62
N LEU A 46 -5.74 4.30 -4.62
CA LEU A 46 -4.93 3.08 -4.42
C LEU A 46 -3.56 3.39 -3.81
N GLU A 47 -2.95 4.52 -4.17
CA GLU A 47 -1.70 4.98 -3.57
C GLU A 47 -1.87 5.28 -2.08
N GLY A 48 -2.94 5.97 -1.69
CA GLY A 48 -3.26 6.20 -0.27
C GLY A 48 -3.54 4.92 0.51
N GLU A 49 -4.25 3.96 -0.08
CA GLU A 49 -4.50 2.64 0.54
C GLU A 49 -3.19 1.85 0.74
N ALA A 50 -2.24 1.95 -0.21
CA ALA A 50 -0.93 1.32 -0.10
C ALA A 50 -0.07 1.96 1.00
N GLU A 51 -0.08 3.29 1.14
CA GLU A 51 0.61 3.99 2.24
C GLU A 51 0.03 3.62 3.61
N ALA A 52 -1.30 3.63 3.75
CA ALA A 52 -1.95 3.21 4.98
C ALA A 52 -1.58 1.77 5.37
N SER A 53 -1.57 0.86 4.40
CA SER A 53 -1.16 -0.54 4.62
C SER A 53 0.30 -0.65 5.04
N HIS A 54 1.18 0.19 4.49
CA HIS A 54 2.59 0.22 4.86
C HIS A 54 2.80 0.73 6.29
N CYS A 55 2.09 1.79 6.68
CA CYS A 55 2.11 2.30 8.06
C CYS A 55 1.63 1.25 9.05
N LEU A 56 0.53 0.55 8.74
CA LEU A 56 0.02 -0.53 9.58
C LEU A 56 1.05 -1.65 9.74
N ALA A 57 1.70 -2.07 8.66
CA ALA A 57 2.74 -3.09 8.72
C ALA A 57 3.89 -2.68 9.66
N ARG A 58 4.34 -1.43 9.58
CA ARG A 58 5.37 -0.90 10.51
C ARG A 58 4.91 -0.93 11.96
N CYS A 59 3.68 -0.52 12.26
CA CYS A 59 3.16 -0.57 13.63
C CYS A 59 3.10 -2.02 14.17
N LEU A 60 2.80 -2.99 13.32
CA LEU A 60 2.80 -4.41 13.70
C LEU A 60 4.22 -4.93 13.96
N ASP A 61 5.19 -4.52 13.14
CA ASP A 61 6.61 -4.85 13.35
C ASP A 61 7.11 -4.25 14.68
N ASP A 62 6.83 -2.96 14.95
CA ASP A 62 7.19 -2.29 16.21
C ASP A 62 6.56 -2.98 17.44
N LEU A 63 5.31 -3.45 17.32
CA LEU A 63 4.62 -4.19 18.36
C LEU A 63 5.25 -5.58 18.58
N ALA A 64 5.60 -6.28 17.51
CA ALA A 64 6.29 -7.57 17.60
C ALA A 64 7.62 -7.42 18.34
N ASP A 65 8.42 -6.41 17.99
CA ASP A 65 9.68 -6.09 18.66
C ASP A 65 9.49 -5.75 20.15
N ALA A 66 8.40 -5.07 20.50
CA ALA A 66 8.08 -4.75 21.89
C ALA A 66 7.71 -6.00 22.69
N VAL A 67 6.90 -6.89 22.11
CA VAL A 67 6.52 -8.17 22.72
C VAL A 67 7.73 -9.08 22.90
N GLU A 68 8.60 -9.20 21.89
CA GLU A 68 9.83 -9.98 21.97
C GLU A 68 10.76 -9.48 23.08
N ARG A 69 10.95 -8.16 23.20
CA ARG A 69 11.74 -7.55 24.29
C ARG A 69 11.12 -7.76 25.66
N GLN A 70 9.80 -7.81 25.77
CA GLN A 70 9.12 -8.11 27.03
C GLN A 70 9.23 -9.60 27.39
N GLY A 71 9.03 -10.50 26.43
CA GLY A 71 9.23 -11.94 26.61
C GLY A 71 10.67 -12.28 27.00
N GLY A 72 11.65 -11.65 26.36
CA GLY A 72 13.07 -11.81 26.70
C GLY A 72 13.44 -11.32 28.09
N ARG A 73 12.77 -10.27 28.60
CA ARG A 73 12.92 -9.81 30.00
C ARG A 73 12.32 -10.80 31.00
N LEU A 74 11.12 -11.29 30.72
CA LEU A 74 10.47 -12.31 31.55
C LEU A 74 11.26 -13.63 31.60
N MET A 75 11.92 -14.00 30.49
CA MET A 75 12.75 -15.21 30.40
C MET A 75 14.16 -15.04 30.97
N ARG A 76 14.64 -13.80 31.16
CA ARG A 76 15.95 -13.53 31.80
C ARG A 76 15.89 -13.44 33.32
N GLY A 77 14.70 -13.35 33.92
CA GLY A 77 14.53 -13.28 35.36
C GLY A 77 15.08 -11.98 35.94
N ASP A 78 14.27 -10.93 35.90
CA ASP A 78 14.28 -9.88 36.94
C ASP A 78 13.19 -10.23 37.98
#